data_AF-A0A7X6TT33-F1
#
_entry.id   AF-A0A7X6TT33-F1
#
_cell.length_a   1.000
_cell.length_b   1.000
_cell.length_c   1.000
_cell.angle_alpha   90.00
_cell.angle_beta   90.00
_cell.angle_gamma   90.00
#
_symmetry.space_group_name_H-M   'P 1'
#
loop_
_entity.id
_entity.type
_entity.pdbx_description
1 polymer ?
#
loop_
_entity_poly.entity_id
_entity_poly.type
_entity_poly.pdbx_seq_one_letter_code
_entity_poly.pdbx_strand_id
1 'polypeptide(L)'
;IKDLARLDIQGIKFHLLHLMKDTPLVSLYERGKLVFLKQEAYVRLVCESIALLPESVVIHRLTGDAPRELLIGPMWSLKKWEVLNAIDDYFKVHEIYHGKNYV
;
A
#
# COMPACT_ATOMS: atom_id res chain seq x y z
N ILE A 1 -7.18 -3.47 -8.69
CA ILE A 1 -8.14 -2.55 -8.04
C ILE A 1 -9.39 -2.33 -8.88
N LYS A 2 -9.28 -1.91 -10.16
CA LYS A 2 -10.45 -1.73 -11.03
C LYS A 2 -11.39 -2.95 -11.09
N ASP A 3 -10.83 -4.16 -11.19
CA ASP A 3 -11.66 -5.37 -11.18
C ASP A 3 -12.32 -5.63 -9.82
N LEU A 4 -11.61 -5.36 -8.72
CA LEU A 4 -12.15 -5.49 -7.36
C LEU A 4 -13.27 -4.48 -7.09
N ALA A 5 -13.15 -3.27 -7.64
CA ALA A 5 -14.16 -2.21 -7.51
C ALA A 5 -15.51 -2.58 -8.15
N ARG A 6 -15.53 -3.57 -9.05
CA ARG A 6 -16.76 -4.09 -9.70
C ARG A 6 -17.39 -5.26 -8.95
N LEU A 7 -16.70 -5.79 -7.93
CA LEU A 7 -17.21 -6.87 -7.09
C LEU A 7 -17.94 -6.26 -5.89
N ASP A 8 -18.85 -7.04 -5.30
CA ASP A 8 -19.59 -6.67 -4.09
C ASP A 8 -18.72 -6.84 -2.83
N ILE A 9 -17.58 -6.14 -2.79
CA ILE A 9 -16.69 -6.13 -1.64
C ILE A 9 -17.13 -5.07 -0.63
N GLN A 10 -17.13 -5.44 0.65
CA GLN A 10 -17.54 -4.53 1.72
C GLN A 10 -16.37 -3.77 2.35
N GLY A 11 -15.14 -4.24 2.12
CA GLY A 11 -13.96 -3.58 2.65
C GLY A 11 -12.66 -4.08 2.06
N ILE A 12 -11.62 -3.24 2.19
CA ILE A 12 -10.28 -3.52 1.70
C ILE A 12 -9.22 -3.25 2.77
N LYS A 13 -8.16 -4.07 2.76
CA LYS A 13 -6.99 -3.93 3.63
C LYS A 13 -5.75 -3.80 2.76
N PHE A 14 -5.13 -2.63 2.74
CA PHE A 14 -3.83 -2.47 2.08
C PHE A 14 -2.70 -2.99 2.98
N HIS A 15 -1.84 -3.80 2.37
CA HIS A 15 -0.61 -4.30 2.97
C HIS A 15 0.53 -3.94 2.03
N LEU A 16 1.49 -3.16 2.52
CA LEU A 16 2.75 -2.98 1.82
C LEU A 16 3.53 -4.31 1.85
N LEU A 17 4.29 -4.59 0.79
CA LEU A 17 5.08 -5.81 0.73
C LEU A 17 6.29 -5.70 1.66
N HIS A 18 6.23 -6.40 2.79
CA HIS A 18 7.38 -6.65 3.64
C HIS A 18 8.06 -7.95 3.21
N LEU A 19 9.34 -7.85 2.82
CA LEU A 19 10.19 -9.02 2.72
C LEU A 19 10.70 -9.38 4.11
N MET A 20 10.27 -10.52 4.62
CA MET A 20 10.74 -11.04 5.90
C MET A 20 11.79 -12.13 5.69
N LYS A 21 12.70 -12.25 6.66
CA LYS A 21 13.61 -13.39 6.80
C LYS A 21 12.83 -14.70 6.79
N ASP A 22 13.49 -15.76 6.33
CA ASP A 22 12.96 -17.12 6.32
C ASP A 22 11.68 -17.30 5.48
N THR A 23 11.49 -16.42 4.48
CA THR A 23 10.41 -16.56 3.49
C THR A 23 10.95 -16.97 2.11
N PRO A 24 10.18 -17.70 1.29
CA PRO A 24 10.60 -18.06 -0.07
C PRO A 24 10.94 -16.85 -0.96
N LEU A 25 10.33 -15.69 -0.67
CA LEU A 25 10.56 -14.43 -1.35
C LEU A 25 12.01 -13.92 -1.24
N VAL A 26 12.75 -14.33 -0.21
CA VAL A 26 14.17 -13.96 -0.03
C VAL A 26 14.99 -14.45 -1.21
N SER A 27 14.76 -15.68 -1.66
CA SER A 27 15.45 -16.25 -2.82
C SER A 27 15.17 -15.47 -4.12
N LEU A 28 13.98 -14.87 -4.26
CA LEU A 28 13.63 -14.04 -5.42
C LEU A 28 14.33 -12.68 -5.35
N TYR A 29 14.41 -12.10 -4.16
CA TYR A 29 15.13 -10.86 -3.91
C TYR A 29 16.64 -10.99 -4.18
N GLU A 30 17.28 -12.05 -3.67
CA GLU A 30 18.70 -12.32 -3.88
C GLU A 30 19.06 -12.53 -5.36
N ARG A 31 18.14 -13.10 -6.14
CA ARG A 31 18.29 -13.25 -7.60
C ARG A 31 17.93 -11.99 -8.40
N GLY A 32 17.65 -10.87 -7.74
CA GLY A 32 17.26 -9.61 -8.39
C GLY A 32 15.87 -9.63 -9.06
N LYS A 33 15.04 -10.63 -8.76
CA LYS A 33 13.68 -10.79 -9.33
C LYS A 33 12.59 -10.10 -8.51
N LEU A 34 12.93 -9.59 -7.34
CA LEU A 34 12.05 -8.79 -6.50
C LEU A 34 12.70 -7.45 -6.23
N VAL A 35 11.97 -6.36 -6.47
CA VAL A 35 12.42 -4.99 -6.21
C VAL A 35 11.41 -4.30 -5.32
N PHE A 36 11.88 -3.62 -4.28
CA PHE A 36 11.01 -2.86 -3.40
C PHE A 36 10.49 -1.59 -4.08
N LEU A 37 9.23 -1.26 -3.77
CA LEU A 37 8.73 0.08 -4.06
C LEU A 37 9.47 1.11 -3.20
N LYS A 38 9.75 2.26 -3.82
CA LYS A 38 10.05 3.48 -3.07
C LYS A 38 8.79 3.94 -2.33
N GLN A 39 8.96 4.66 -1.22
CA GLN A 39 7.83 5.15 -0.41
C GLN A 39 6.85 5.97 -1.24
N GLU A 40 7.36 6.88 -2.08
CA GLU A 40 6.56 7.77 -2.91
C GLU A 40 5.73 6.99 -3.93
N ALA A 41 6.31 5.92 -4.50
CA ALA A 41 5.62 5.05 -5.43
C ALA A 41 4.50 4.26 -4.75
N TYR A 42 4.72 3.80 -3.51
CA TYR A 42 3.68 3.15 -2.70
C TYR A 42 2.55 4.11 -2.34
N VAL A 43 2.89 5.31 -1.84
CA VAL A 43 1.93 6.36 -1.48
C VAL A 43 1.03 6.67 -2.67
N ARG A 44 1.63 6.99 -3.83
CA ARG A 44 0.89 7.26 -5.06
C ARG A 44 -0.04 6.10 -5.43
N LEU A 45 0.48 4.87 -5.42
CA LEU A 45 -0.30 3.69 -5.79
C LEU A 45 -1.52 3.50 -4.87
N VAL A 46 -1.35 3.68 -3.56
CA VAL A 46 -2.45 3.56 -2.59
C VAL A 46 -3.48 4.66 -2.80
N CYS A 47 -3.07 5.92 -2.94
CA CYS A 47 -4.00 7.04 -3.12
C CYS A 47 -4.78 6.92 -4.44
N GLU A 48 -4.11 6.60 -5.55
CA GLU A 48 -4.77 6.34 -6.84
C GLU A 48 -5.70 5.13 -6.78
N SER A 49 -5.33 4.10 -6.03
CA SER A 49 -6.19 2.93 -5.81
C SER A 49 -7.47 3.31 -5.06
N ILE A 50 -7.36 4.13 -4.03
CA ILE A 50 -8.49 4.62 -3.24
C ILE A 50 -9.42 5.48 -4.09
N ALA A 51 -8.87 6.32 -4.97
CA ALA A 51 -9.69 7.08 -5.91
C ALA A 51 -10.58 6.20 -6.81
N LEU A 52 -10.16 4.96 -7.09
CA LEU A 52 -10.85 4.02 -7.97
C LEU A 52 -11.80 3.06 -7.24
N LEU A 53 -11.84 3.09 -5.90
CA LEU A 53 -12.75 2.24 -5.12
C LEU A 53 -14.11 2.93 -4.94
N PRO A 54 -15.23 2.20 -4.96
CA PRO A 54 -16.54 2.77 -4.64
C PRO A 54 -16.57 3.28 -3.20
N GLU A 55 -17.23 4.42 -2.96
CA GLU A 55 -17.32 5.03 -1.62
C GLU A 55 -17.92 4.11 -0.55
N SER A 56 -18.73 3.12 -0.96
CA SER A 56 -19.33 2.12 -0.07
C SER A 56 -18.31 1.13 0.52
N VAL A 57 -17.11 1.00 -0.06
CA VAL A 57 -16.09 0.05 0.39
C VAL A 57 -15.32 0.60 1.61
N VAL A 58 -15.36 -0.10 2.73
CA VAL A 58 -14.62 0.33 3.93
C VAL A 58 -13.11 0.10 3.77
N ILE A 59 -12.31 1.17 3.85
CA ILE A 59 -10.85 1.07 3.90
C ILE A 59 -10.43 0.77 5.34
N HIS A 60 -10.11 -0.49 5.64
CA HIS A 60 -9.75 -0.92 6.99
C HIS A 60 -8.33 -0.50 7.41
N ARG A 61 -7.39 -0.43 6.45
CA ARG A 61 -5.99 -0.07 6.71
C ARG A 61 -5.26 0.31 5.43
N LEU A 62 -4.26 1.17 5.60
CA LEU A 62 -3.40 1.69 4.53
C LEU A 62 -1.96 1.18 4.57
N THR A 63 -1.54 0.59 5.69
CA THR A 63 -0.18 0.12 5.93
C THR A 63 -0.20 -1.04 6.91
N GLY A 64 0.93 -1.71 7.09
CA GLY A 64 1.12 -2.81 8.03
C GLY A 64 2.38 -2.66 8.85
N ASP A 65 2.42 -3.39 9.96
CA ASP A 65 3.59 -3.50 10.80
C ASP A 65 4.24 -4.87 10.59
N ALA A 66 5.57 -4.92 10.60
CA ALA A 66 6.36 -6.15 10.55
C ALA A 66 7.33 -6.18 11.73
N PRO A 67 7.64 -7.37 12.30
CA PRO A 67 8.66 -7.50 13.32
C PRO A 67 10.01 -7.00 12.79
N ARG A 68 10.56 -5.96 13.43
CA ARG A 68 11.77 -5.27 12.97
C ARG A 68 12.97 -6.20 12.77
N GLU A 69 13.10 -7.19 13.63
CA GLU A 69 14.21 -8.15 13.62
C GLU A 69 14.17 -9.11 12.42
N LEU A 70 12.97 -9.33 11.87
CA LEU A 70 12.73 -10.21 10.74
C LEU A 70 12.61 -9.45 9.42
N LEU A 71 12.45 -8.13 9.44
CA LEU A 71 12.27 -7.34 8.23
C LEU A 71 13.60 -7.18 7.47
N ILE A 72 13.59 -7.56 6.19
CA ILE A 72 14.67 -7.27 5.24
C ILE A 72 14.39 -5.93 4.53
N GLY A 73 13.13 -5.67 4.18
CA GLY A 73 12.73 -4.39 3.60
C GLY A 73 11.28 -4.35 3.11
N PRO A 74 10.82 -3.19 2.62
CA PRO A 74 11.56 -1.93 2.57
C PRO A 74 11.67 -1.25 3.94
N MET A 75 12.83 -0.71 4.31
CA MET A 75 13.06 -0.17 5.66
C MET A 75 12.26 1.09 5.99
N TRP A 76 11.86 1.87 4.98
CA TRP A 76 11.01 3.04 5.17
C TRP A 76 9.63 2.67 5.75
N SER A 77 9.17 1.43 5.53
CA SER A 77 7.88 0.94 6.03
C SER A 77 7.75 0.94 7.56
N LEU A 78 8.86 0.81 8.27
CA LEU A 78 8.89 0.85 9.74
C LEU A 78 8.48 2.21 10.29
N LYS A 79 8.54 3.26 9.47
CA LYS A 79 8.20 4.63 9.84
C LYS A 79 6.74 4.92 9.55
N LYS A 80 5.85 4.18 10.21
CA LYS A 80 4.39 4.19 9.98
C LYS A 80 3.79 5.59 9.86
N TRP A 81 4.12 6.49 10.78
CA TRP A 81 3.61 7.87 10.78
C TRP A 81 4.08 8.67 9.57
N GLU A 82 5.34 8.52 9.13
CA GLU A 82 5.84 9.19 7.93
C GLU A 82 5.08 8.72 6.67
N VAL A 83 4.75 7.42 6.59
CA VAL A 83 3.98 6.87 5.47
C VAL A 83 2.53 7.38 5.48
N LEU A 84 1.88 7.41 6.64
CA LEU A 84 0.49 7.89 6.76
C LEU A 84 0.40 9.40 6.46
N ASN A 85 1.35 10.20 6.96
CA ASN A 85 1.40 11.63 6.66
C ASN A 85 1.63 11.86 5.16
N ALA A 86 2.52 11.09 4.53
CA ALA A 86 2.74 11.20 3.09
C ALA A 86 1.48 10.85 2.27
N ILE A 87 0.67 9.89 2.72
CA ILE A 87 -0.63 9.58 2.11
C ILE A 87 -1.61 10.73 2.25
N ASP A 88 -1.74 11.30 3.46
CA ASP A 88 -2.61 12.44 3.74
C ASP A 88 -2.21 13.67 2.91
N ASP A 89 -0.91 13.99 2.86
CA ASP A 89 -0.37 15.08 2.05
C ASP A 89 -0.63 14.85 0.55
N TYR A 90 -0.44 13.62 0.07
CA TYR A 90 -0.73 13.27 -1.33
C TYR A 90 -2.21 13.47 -1.67
N PHE A 91 -3.13 13.08 -0.78
CA PHE A 91 -4.56 13.34 -0.97
C PHE A 91 -4.86 14.82 -1.09
N LYS A 92 -4.29 15.66 -0.20
CA LYS A 92 -4.51 17.11 -0.21
C LYS A 92 -3.95 17.77 -1.47
N VAL A 93 -2.69 17.51 -1.81
CA VAL A 93 -1.99 18.15 -2.93
C VAL A 93 -2.63 17.80 -4.28
N HIS A 94 -3.15 16.59 -4.43
CA HIS A 94 -3.76 16.11 -5.68
C HIS A 94 -5.29 16.16 -5.68
N GLU A 95 -5.88 16.73 -4.62
CA GLU A 95 -7.32 16.83 -4.40
C GLU A 95 -8.03 15.47 -4.56
N ILE A 96 -7.37 14.39 -4.14
CA ILE A 96 -7.90 13.03 -4.26
C ILE A 96 -8.73 12.72 -3.01
N TYR A 97 -9.90 12.12 -3.24
CA TYR A 97 -10.75 11.54 -2.21
C TYR A 97 -11.23 10.15 -2.66
N HIS A 98 -11.75 9.37 -1.71
CA HIS A 98 -12.27 8.03 -1.95
C HIS A 98 -13.39 8.07 -3.01
N GLY A 99 -13.31 7.25 -4.05
CA GLY A 99 -14.31 7.22 -5.11
C GLY A 99 -14.22 8.33 -6.16
N LYS A 100 -13.28 9.28 -6.06
CA LYS A 100 -13.13 10.41 -7.02
C LYS A 100 -13.14 9.99 -8.50
N ASN A 101 -12.54 8.85 -8.81
CA ASN A 101 -12.36 8.33 -10.17
C ASN A 101 -13.12 7.00 -10.39
N TYR A 102 -14.05 6.64 -9.50
CA TYR A 102 -14.86 5.44 -9.66
C TYR A 102 -15.91 5.68 -10.77
N VAL A 103 -16.00 4.72 -11.72
CA VAL A 103 -16.91 4.74 -12.88
C VAL A 103 -17.63 3.42 -12.97
#